data_AF-A0A5J4QAZ4-F1
#
_entry.id   AF-A0A5J4QAZ4-F1
#
_cell.length_a   1.000
_cell.length_b   1.000
_cell.length_c   1.000
_cell.angle_alpha   90.00
_cell.angle_beta   90.00
_cell.angle_gamma   90.00
#
_symmetry.space_group_name_H-M   'P 1'
#
loop_
_entity.id
_entity.type
_entity.pdbx_description
1 polymer ?
#
loop_
_entity_poly.entity_id
_entity_poly.type
_entity_poly.pdbx_seq_one_letter_code
_entity_poly.pdbx_strand_id
1 'polypeptide(L)'
;MPEVYGFTGFQRENLPILPKEFILIPRQIKEGKEYKNDPGVMKQLKIIKELFSRAEGIVVATDAGREGQLIFQYIYDYAGCNKSCERLWISS
;
A
#
# COMPACT_ATOMS: atom_id res chain seq x y z
N MET A 1 0.23 10.39 5.87
CA MET A 1 0.26 11.82 6.22
C MET A 1 -0.04 11.94 7.71
N PRO A 2 0.61 12.85 8.48
CA PRO A 2 0.41 13.00 9.93
C PRO A 2 -1.06 13.14 10.37
N GLU A 3 -1.89 13.69 9.49
CA GLU A 3 -3.32 13.90 9.65
C GLU A 3 -4.06 12.57 9.91
N VAL A 4 -3.56 11.46 9.38
CA VAL A 4 -4.10 10.10 9.62
C VAL A 4 -3.94 9.70 11.09
N TYR A 5 -2.95 10.27 11.77
CA TYR A 5 -2.70 10.06 13.20
C TYR A 5 -3.29 11.18 14.07
N GLY A 6 -4.10 12.08 13.50
CA GLY A 6 -4.76 13.18 14.21
C GLY A 6 -3.95 14.49 14.29
N PHE A 7 -2.78 14.57 13.66
CA PHE A 7 -1.96 15.79 13.65
C PHE A 7 -2.30 16.65 12.43
N THR A 8 -2.97 17.79 12.65
CA THR A 8 -3.34 18.72 11.58
C THR A 8 -2.41 19.94 11.54
N GLY A 9 -1.85 20.20 10.36
CA GLY A 9 -0.92 21.31 10.15
C GLY A 9 0.41 21.12 10.88
N PHE A 10 1.30 22.10 10.72
CA PHE A 10 2.57 22.11 11.41
C PHE A 10 2.42 22.77 12.78
N GLN A 11 2.70 22.02 13.85
CA GLN A 11 2.76 22.51 15.23
C GLN A 11 4.02 21.93 15.86
N ARG A 12 4.87 22.76 16.46
CA ARG A 12 6.18 22.35 16.98
C ARG A 12 6.02 21.37 18.14
N GLU A 13 4.94 21.51 18.90
CA GLU A 13 4.59 20.74 20.09
C GLU A 13 4.25 19.28 19.74
N ASN A 14 3.85 19.02 18.50
CA ASN A 14 3.56 17.66 18.02
C ASN A 14 4.82 16.89 17.62
N LEU A 15 6.00 17.53 17.61
CA LEU A 15 7.24 16.91 17.18
C LEU A 15 8.03 16.33 18.37
N PRO A 16 8.64 15.14 18.21
CA PRO A 16 8.60 14.28 17.02
C PRO A 16 7.28 13.49 16.90
N ILE A 17 6.77 13.36 15.68
CA ILE A 17 5.60 12.50 15.40
C ILE A 17 6.10 11.05 15.30
N LEU A 18 5.84 10.26 16.33
CA LEU A 18 6.19 8.84 16.41
C LEU A 18 4.92 8.03 16.68
N PRO A 19 4.23 7.53 15.63
CA PRO A 19 3.01 6.74 15.82
C PRO A 19 3.34 5.40 16.47
N LYS A 20 2.43 4.91 17.33
CA LYS A 20 2.57 3.58 17.95
C LYS A 20 2.51 2.45 16.92
N GLU A 21 1.70 2.65 15.89
CA GLU A 21 1.51 1.72 14.77
C GLU A 21 1.52 2.49 13.46
N PHE A 22 2.18 1.94 12.45
CA PHE A 22 2.18 2.53 11.12
C PHE A 22 0.93 2.11 10.35
N ILE A 23 0.19 3.08 9.83
CA ILE A 23 -1.01 2.85 9.04
C ILE A 23 -0.65 2.93 7.56
N LEU A 24 -0.92 1.84 6.84
CA LEU A 24 -0.85 1.80 5.39
C LEU A 24 -2.16 2.31 4.78
N ILE A 25 -2.08 3.32 3.92
CA ILE A 25 -3.24 3.86 3.19
C ILE A 25 -2.98 3.81 1.68
N PRO A 26 -4.04 3.71 0.84
CA PRO A 26 -3.91 3.90 -0.60
C PRO A 26 -3.26 5.25 -0.93
N ARG A 27 -2.57 5.30 -2.08
CA ARG A 27 -2.02 6.55 -2.60
C ARG A 27 -3.12 7.61 -2.69
N GLN A 28 -2.82 8.81 -2.18
CA GLN A 28 -3.71 9.95 -2.25
C GLN A 28 -3.20 10.98 -3.25
N ILE A 29 -4.13 11.68 -3.89
CA ILE A 29 -3.87 12.83 -4.76
C ILE A 29 -4.52 14.07 -4.13
N LYS A 30 -3.90 15.23 -4.38
CA LYS A 30 -4.42 16.50 -3.90
C LYS A 30 -5.55 16.96 -4.83
N GLU A 31 -6.74 17.16 -4.27
CA GLU A 31 -7.90 17.73 -4.94
C GLU A 31 -8.30 19.00 -4.18
N GLY A 32 -7.90 20.16 -4.71
CA GLY A 32 -8.06 21.43 -4.01
C GLY A 32 -7.25 21.49 -2.70
N LYS A 33 -7.95 21.59 -1.56
CA LYS A 33 -7.34 21.62 -0.22
C LYS A 33 -7.33 20.25 0.48
N GLU A 34 -7.95 19.24 -0.10
CA GLU A 34 -8.09 17.91 0.50
C GLU A 34 -7.26 16.86 -0.24
N TYR A 35 -6.86 15.81 0.48
CA TYR A 35 -6.25 14.62 -0.11
C TYR A 35 -7.30 13.53 -0.20
N LYS A 36 -7.51 13.01 -1.41
CA LYS A 36 -8.44 11.90 -1.65
C LYS A 36 -7.69 10.73 -2.26
N ASN A 37 -8.21 9.53 -2.06
CA ASN A 37 -7.63 8.34 -2.66
C ASN A 37 -7.62 8.48 -4.19
N ASP A 38 -6.50 8.14 -4.80
CA ASP A 38 -6.35 8.16 -6.24
C ASP A 38 -7.34 7.15 -6.88
N PRO A 39 -8.31 7.61 -7.71
CA PRO A 39 -9.29 6.74 -8.32
C PRO A 39 -8.68 5.62 -9.17
N GLY A 40 -7.55 5.90 -9.85
CA GLY A 40 -6.83 4.92 -10.66
C GLY A 40 -6.20 3.83 -9.82
N VAL A 41 -5.57 4.19 -8.70
CA VAL A 41 -5.00 3.24 -7.74
C VAL A 41 -6.10 2.42 -7.07
N MET A 42 -7.20 3.05 -6.65
CA MET A 42 -8.33 2.34 -6.05
C MET A 42 -8.93 1.31 -7.01
N LYS A 43 -9.06 1.67 -8.30
CA LYS A 43 -9.49 0.73 -9.34
C LYS A 43 -8.54 -0.46 -9.46
N GLN A 44 -7.23 -0.22 -9.50
CA GLN A 44 -6.24 -1.31 -9.60
C GLN A 44 -6.22 -2.21 -8.36
N LEU A 45 -6.27 -1.64 -7.15
CA LEU A 45 -6.36 -2.41 -5.91
C LEU A 45 -7.60 -3.30 -5.87
N LYS A 46 -8.74 -2.80 -6.38
CA LYS A 46 -9.97 -3.60 -6.51
C LYS A 46 -9.77 -4.78 -7.47
N ILE A 47 -9.20 -4.53 -8.64
CA ILE A 47 -8.90 -5.59 -9.63
C ILE A 47 -7.96 -6.64 -9.02
N ILE A 48 -6.87 -6.22 -8.38
CA ILE A 48 -5.93 -7.13 -7.73
C ILE A 48 -6.63 -7.97 -6.66
N LYS A 49 -7.47 -7.36 -5.82
CA LYS A 49 -8.22 -8.09 -4.78
C LYS A 49 -9.18 -9.13 -5.36
N GLU A 50 -9.86 -8.81 -6.45
CA GLU A 50 -10.74 -9.76 -7.17
C GLU A 50 -9.93 -10.90 -7.83
N LEU A 51 -8.76 -10.60 -8.41
CA LEU A 51 -7.87 -11.62 -8.96
C LEU A 51 -7.30 -12.52 -7.85
N PHE A 52 -6.90 -11.93 -6.73
CA PHE A 52 -6.43 -12.66 -5.56
C PHE A 52 -7.53 -13.56 -5.01
N SER A 53 -8.79 -13.15 -4.96
CA SER A 53 -9.87 -14.00 -4.41
C SER A 53 -10.20 -15.23 -5.28
N ARG A 54 -9.98 -15.14 -6.60
CA ARG A 54 -10.24 -16.26 -7.53
C ARG A 54 -9.03 -17.17 -7.82
N ALA A 55 -7.80 -16.73 -7.56
CA ALA A 55 -6.59 -17.50 -7.86
C ALA A 55 -6.42 -18.71 -6.93
N GLU A 56 -5.68 -19.74 -7.34
CA GLU A 56 -5.30 -20.84 -6.42
C GLU A 56 -4.02 -20.49 -5.65
N GLY A 57 -3.05 -19.90 -6.34
CA GLY A 57 -1.81 -19.35 -5.79
C GLY A 57 -1.40 -18.07 -6.51
N ILE A 58 -0.36 -17.40 -6.03
CA ILE A 58 0.13 -16.12 -6.56
C ILE A 58 1.60 -16.25 -6.96
N VAL A 59 1.92 -15.79 -8.17
CA VAL A 59 3.32 -15.61 -8.59
C VAL A 59 3.70 -14.14 -8.44
N VAL A 60 4.67 -13.88 -7.57
CA VAL A 60 5.18 -12.54 -7.28
C VAL A 60 6.29 -12.21 -8.28
N ALA A 61 5.95 -11.40 -9.28
CA ALA A 61 6.83 -11.02 -10.39
C ALA A 61 7.24 -9.54 -10.37
N THR A 62 7.33 -8.91 -9.19
CA THR A 62 7.91 -7.57 -9.04
C THR A 62 9.44 -7.62 -9.20
N ASP A 63 10.08 -6.47 -9.40
CA ASP A 63 11.54 -6.37 -9.57
C ASP A 63 12.32 -7.08 -8.45
N ALA A 64 13.47 -7.66 -8.81
CA ALA A 64 14.35 -8.44 -7.94
C ALA A 64 15.12 -7.55 -6.93
N GLY A 65 14.39 -6.90 -6.02
CA GLY A 65 14.97 -6.00 -5.02
C GLY A 65 14.06 -5.78 -3.81
N ARG A 66 14.58 -5.06 -2.81
CA ARG A 66 13.86 -4.77 -1.55
C ARG A 66 12.53 -4.05 -1.79
N GLU A 67 12.52 -3.06 -2.67
CA GLU A 67 11.32 -2.29 -2.98
C GLU A 67 10.26 -3.15 -3.68
N GLY A 68 10.66 -4.00 -4.63
CA GLY A 68 9.76 -4.94 -5.30
C GLY A 68 9.08 -5.90 -4.33
N GLN A 69 9.81 -6.43 -3.35
CA GLN A 69 9.24 -7.25 -2.29
C GLN A 69 8.28 -6.45 -1.40
N LEU A 70 8.66 -5.22 -1.02
CA LEU A 70 7.86 -4.36 -0.15
C LEU A 70 6.52 -3.95 -0.81
N ILE A 71 6.55 -3.60 -2.10
CA ILE A 71 5.35 -3.28 -2.88
C ILE A 71 4.38 -4.47 -2.86
N PHE A 72 4.87 -5.68 -3.15
CA PHE A 72 4.05 -6.88 -3.09
C PHE A 72 3.46 -7.09 -1.70
N GLN A 73 4.30 -7.03 -0.66
CA GLN A 73 3.87 -7.27 0.72
C GLN A 73 2.75 -6.31 1.14
N TYR A 74 2.90 -5.01 0.86
CA TYR A 74 1.87 -4.01 1.17
C TYR A 74 0.55 -4.27 0.44
N ILE A 75 0.58 -4.67 -0.82
CA ILE A 75 -0.65 -4.99 -1.57
C ILE A 75 -1.29 -6.27 -1.02
N TYR A 76 -0.49 -7.28 -0.72
CA TYR A 76 -0.96 -8.56 -0.18
C TYR A 76 -1.63 -8.39 1.19
N ASP A 77 -0.99 -7.63 2.09
CA ASP A 77 -1.53 -7.28 3.40
C ASP A 77 -2.80 -6.44 3.28
N TYR A 78 -2.79 -5.41 2.42
CA TYR A 78 -3.97 -4.57 2.16
C TYR A 78 -5.16 -5.37 1.59
N ALA A 79 -4.88 -6.35 0.73
CA ALA A 79 -5.91 -7.21 0.15
C ALA A 79 -6.50 -8.21 1.17
N GLY A 80 -5.81 -8.44 2.31
CA GLY A 80 -6.17 -9.46 3.29
C GLY A 80 -6.09 -10.88 2.71
N CYS A 81 -5.14 -11.12 1.80
CA CYS A 81 -4.98 -12.40 1.14
C CYS A 81 -4.14 -13.36 2.01
N ASN A 82 -4.40 -14.66 1.88
CA ASN A 82 -3.68 -15.73 2.60
C ASN A 82 -3.29 -16.89 1.66
N LYS A 83 -3.30 -16.66 0.35
CA LYS A 83 -2.96 -17.68 -0.65
C LYS A 83 -1.46 -17.91 -0.73
N SER A 84 -1.07 -19.14 -1.03
CA SER A 84 0.33 -19.49 -1.24
C SER A 84 0.94 -18.63 -2.35
N CYS A 85 2.20 -18.24 -2.13
CA CYS A 85 2.93 -17.35 -3.03
C CYS A 85 4.25 -18.00 -3.46
N GLU A 86 4.58 -17.87 -4.73
CA GLU A 86 5.88 -18.21 -5.29
C GLU A 86 6.54 -16.94 -5.84
N ARG A 87 7.85 -16.77 -5.62
CA ARG A 87 8.59 -15.59 -6.08
C ARG A 87 9.29 -15.90 -7.40
N LEU A 88 8.91 -15.19 -8.46
CA LEU A 88 9.62 -15.23 -9.73
C LEU A 88 10.77 -14.22 -9.71
N TRP A 89 11.99 -14.72 -9.81
CA TRP A 89 13.21 -13.91 -9.88
C TRP A 89 13.65 -13.77 -11.33
N ILE A 90 13.53 -12.55 -11.87
CA ILE A 90 14.04 -12.22 -13.21
C ILE A 90 15.14 -11.17 -13.03
N SER A 91 16.34 -11.49 -13.52
CA SER A 91 17.44 -10.54 -13.70
C SER A 91 17.73 -10.46 -15.20
N SER A 92 17.37 -9.34 -15.83
CA SER A 92 17.77 -9.03 -17.21
C SER A 92 19.16 -8.43 -17.26
#